data_AF-A0A376S9W0-F1
#
_entry.id   AF-A0A376S9W0-F1
#
_cell.length_a   1.000
_cell.length_b   1.000
_cell.length_c   1.000
_cell.angle_alpha   90.00
_cell.angle_beta   90.00
_cell.angle_gamma   90.00
#
_symmetry.space_group_name_H-M   'P 1'
#
loop_
_entity.id
_entity.type
_entity.pdbx_description
1 polymer ?
#
loop_
_entity_poly.entity_id
_entity_poly.type
_entity_poly.pdbx_seq_one_letter_code
_entity_poly.pdbx_strand_id
1 'polypeptide(L)'
;MSLREALEKAEEAGVDLVEISPNAEPPVCRIMDYGKFLYEKSKSSKEQKKKQKVIQVKEIKFRPGTDEGDYQVKLRSLIRFLEEGDKAKITLRFPRS
;
A
#
# COMPACT_ATOMS: atom_id res chain seq x y z
N MET A 1 18.62 -28.95 -20.14
CA MET A 1 17.54 -29.74 -19.52
C MET A 1 16.34 -29.64 -20.43
N SER A 2 15.77 -30.76 -20.85
CA SER A 2 14.59 -30.75 -21.73
C SER A 2 13.33 -30.43 -20.93
N LEU A 3 12.26 -29.99 -21.61
CA LEU A 3 10.97 -29.74 -20.97
C LEU A 3 10.45 -31.00 -20.25
N ARG A 4 10.65 -32.17 -20.87
CA ARG A 4 10.20 -33.46 -20.33
C ARG A 4 10.92 -33.81 -19.03
N GLU A 5 12.24 -33.66 -19.00
CA GLU A 5 13.03 -33.84 -17.78
C GLU A 5 12.58 -32.86 -16.68
N ALA A 6 12.18 -31.64 -17.04
CA ALA A 6 11.77 -30.62 -16.06
C ALA A 6 10.41 -30.94 -15.45
N LEU A 7 9.49 -31.50 -16.24
CA LEU A 7 8.20 -32.00 -15.77
C LEU A 7 8.37 -33.23 -14.88
N GLU A 8 9.21 -34.19 -15.27
CA GLU A 8 9.50 -35.38 -14.45
C GLU A 8 10.07 -34.99 -13.08
N LYS A 9 11.03 -34.06 -13.02
CA LYS A 9 11.56 -33.57 -11.73
C LYS A 9 10.54 -32.82 -10.88
N ALA A 10 9.59 -32.13 -11.51
CA ALA A 10 8.52 -31.44 -10.78
C ALA A 10 7.54 -32.46 -10.16
N GLU A 11 7.19 -33.50 -10.93
CA GLU A 11 6.33 -34.60 -10.48
C GLU A 11 7.00 -35.42 -9.37
N GLU A 12 8.27 -35.79 -9.50
CA GLU A 12 9.06 -36.46 -8.46
C GLU A 12 9.11 -35.66 -7.14
N ALA A 13 9.21 -34.32 -7.26
CA ALA A 13 9.24 -33.42 -6.12
C ALA A 13 7.83 -33.04 -5.60
N GLY A 14 6.76 -33.47 -6.26
CA GLY A 14 5.37 -33.18 -5.88
C GLY A 14 5.01 -31.70 -5.96
N VAL A 15 5.63 -30.94 -6.86
CA VAL A 15 5.46 -29.49 -7.02
C VAL A 15 5.29 -29.12 -8.50
N ASP A 16 5.02 -27.85 -8.80
CA ASP A 16 4.71 -27.41 -10.16
C ASP A 16 5.96 -26.92 -10.91
N LEU A 17 6.00 -27.13 -12.23
CA LEU A 17 6.91 -26.41 -13.12
C LEU A 17 6.28 -25.08 -13.53
N VAL A 18 6.79 -23.97 -13.00
CA VAL A 18 6.21 -22.63 -13.20
C VAL A 18 7.11 -21.77 -14.09
N GLU A 19 6.57 -21.25 -15.18
CA GLU A 19 7.25 -20.25 -16.03
C GLU A 19 7.25 -18.88 -15.35
N ILE A 20 8.44 -18.37 -14.99
CA ILE A 20 8.57 -17.07 -14.31
C ILE A 20 8.87 -15.95 -15.31
N SER A 21 9.66 -16.24 -16.34
CA SER A 21 10.02 -15.26 -17.37
C SER A 21 9.77 -15.83 -18.76
N PRO A 22 8.56 -15.60 -19.31
CA PRO A 22 8.23 -16.07 -20.65
C PRO A 22 8.94 -15.26 -21.75
N ASN A 23 9.40 -14.05 -21.44
CA ASN A 23 10.05 -13.14 -22.39
C ASN A 23 11.58 -13.31 -22.47
N ALA A 24 12.15 -14.21 -21.68
CA ALA A 24 13.59 -14.51 -21.75
C ALA A 24 13.86 -15.53 -22.85
N GLU A 25 15.03 -15.45 -23.49
CA GLU A 25 15.53 -16.46 -24.41
C GLU A 25 16.75 -17.17 -23.83
N PRO A 26 16.65 -18.45 -23.42
CA PRO A 26 15.43 -19.29 -23.39
C PRO A 26 14.49 -18.93 -22.21
N PRO A 27 13.19 -19.31 -22.28
CA PRO A 27 12.23 -19.09 -21.20
C PRO A 27 12.73 -19.65 -19.86
N VAL A 28 12.51 -18.90 -18.79
CA VAL A 28 12.99 -19.27 -17.45
C VAL A 28 11.85 -19.89 -16.65
N CYS A 29 11.95 -21.21 -16.43
CA CYS A 29 11.05 -21.99 -15.59
C CYS A 29 11.68 -22.28 -14.23
N ARG A 30 10.85 -22.40 -13.18
CA ARG A 30 11.27 -22.78 -11.83
C ARG A 30 10.32 -23.84 -11.30
N ILE A 31 10.89 -24.87 -10.68
CA ILE A 31 10.13 -25.90 -9.97
C ILE A 31 9.76 -25.35 -8.58
N MET A 32 8.47 -25.15 -8.30
CA MET A 32 7.96 -24.64 -7.02
C MET A 32 6.47 -24.97 -6.80
N ASP A 33 6.01 -24.91 -5.56
CA ASP A 33 4.58 -24.90 -5.24
C ASP A 33 3.99 -23.52 -5.58
N TYR A 34 3.20 -23.46 -6.65
CA TYR A 34 2.66 -22.19 -7.14
C TYR A 34 1.60 -21.62 -6.18
N GLY A 35 0.80 -22.48 -5.55
CA GLY A 35 -0.23 -22.07 -4.60
C GLY A 35 0.36 -21.41 -3.36
N LYS A 36 1.40 -22.03 -2.78
CA LYS A 36 2.15 -21.48 -1.65
C LYS A 36 2.84 -20.16 -2.00
N PHE A 37 3.45 -20.06 -3.18
CA PHE A 37 4.07 -18.83 -3.66
C PHE A 37 3.06 -17.67 -3.76
N LEU A 38 1.88 -17.92 -4.35
CA LEU A 38 0.81 -16.90 -4.43
C LEU A 38 0.33 -16.47 -3.05
N TYR A 39 0.19 -17.41 -2.12
CA TYR A 39 -0.19 -17.11 -0.74
C TYR A 39 0.85 -16.21 -0.05
N GLU A 40 2.13 -16.57 -0.12
CA GLU A 40 3.23 -15.79 0.47
C GLU A 40 3.35 -14.40 -0.17
N LYS A 41 3.23 -14.30 -1.50
CA LYS A 41 3.23 -13.03 -2.23
C LYS A 41 2.05 -12.14 -1.83
N SER A 42 0.86 -12.72 -1.68
CA SER A 42 -0.35 -12.02 -1.21
C SER A 42 -0.17 -11.55 0.24
N LYS A 43 0.36 -12.41 1.12
CA LYS A 43 0.64 -12.07 2.52
C LYS A 43 1.65 -10.93 2.63
N SER A 44 2.79 -11.03 1.94
CA SER A 44 3.82 -9.99 1.88
C SER A 44 3.26 -8.68 1.33
N SER A 45 2.48 -8.71 0.24
CA SER A 45 1.85 -7.51 -0.32
C SER A 45 0.86 -6.86 0.66
N LYS A 46 0.08 -7.66 1.40
CA LYS A 46 -0.82 -7.15 2.45
C LYS A 46 -0.05 -6.53 3.60
N GLU A 47 1.04 -7.16 4.05
CA GLU A 47 1.91 -6.63 5.09
C GLU A 47 2.58 -5.31 4.66
N GLN A 48 3.06 -5.23 3.41
CA GLN A 48 3.61 -3.99 2.84
C GLN A 48 2.57 -2.87 2.79
N LYS A 49 1.34 -3.16 2.33
CA LYS A 49 0.24 -2.19 2.34
C LYS A 49 -0.12 -1.72 3.75
N LYS A 50 -0.10 -2.62 4.75
CA LYS A 50 -0.33 -2.25 6.16
C LYS A 50 0.79 -1.36 6.73
N LYS A 51 2.03 -1.60 6.31
CA LYS A 51 3.20 -0.81 6.73
C LYS A 51 3.28 0.54 6.03
N GLN A 52 2.62 0.71 4.89
CA GLN A 52 2.58 1.97 4.17
C GLN A 52 1.87 3.02 5.03
N LYS A 53 2.59 4.09 5.41
CA LYS A 53 2.01 5.21 6.17
C LYS A 53 0.95 5.90 5.31
N VAL A 54 -0.32 5.72 5.69
CA VAL A 54 -1.45 6.40 5.04
C VAL A 54 -1.50 7.83 5.57
N ILE A 55 -1.08 8.79 4.75
CA ILE A 55 -1.19 10.22 5.07
C ILE A 55 -2.62 10.65 4.76
N GLN A 56 -3.39 11.04 5.78
CA GLN A 56 -4.74 11.56 5.58
C GLN A 56 -4.72 13.07 5.40
N VAL A 57 -5.74 13.62 4.71
CA VAL A 57 -5.96 15.06 4.61
C VAL A 57 -7.05 15.45 5.60
N LYS A 58 -6.70 16.17 6.67
CA LYS A 58 -7.62 16.69 7.68
C LYS A 58 -8.01 18.12 7.32
N GLU A 59 -9.29 18.38 7.13
CA GLU A 59 -9.79 19.72 6.78
C GLU A 59 -10.23 20.50 8.02
N ILE A 60 -9.71 21.73 8.18
CA ILE A 60 -10.11 22.68 9.24
C ILE A 60 -10.71 23.93 8.59
N LYS A 61 -11.92 24.29 9.04
CA LYS A 61 -12.67 25.43 8.51
C LYS A 61 -12.69 26.61 9.49
N PHE A 62 -12.29 27.77 9.00
CA PHE A 62 -12.40 29.06 9.69
C PHE A 62 -13.53 29.90 9.12
N ARG A 63 -14.01 30.87 9.90
CA ARG A 63 -14.95 31.91 9.46
C ARG A 63 -14.41 33.30 9.79
N PRO A 64 -14.68 34.34 8.97
CA PRO A 64 -14.49 35.72 9.39
C PRO A 64 -15.34 35.98 10.64
N GLY A 65 -14.72 36.31 11.76
CA GLY A 65 -15.38 36.42 13.07
C GLY A 65 -15.20 35.20 13.99
N THR A 66 -14.29 34.27 13.67
CA THR A 66 -13.86 33.22 14.62
C THR A 66 -13.30 33.88 15.88
N ASP A 67 -13.82 33.53 17.06
CA ASP A 67 -13.33 34.02 18.33
C ASP A 67 -11.94 33.43 18.67
N GLU A 68 -11.21 34.10 19.55
CA GLU A 68 -9.85 33.68 19.93
C GLU A 68 -9.83 32.28 20.56
N GLY A 69 -10.87 31.89 21.30
CA GLY A 69 -11.01 30.57 21.89
C GLY A 69 -11.13 29.47 20.83
N ASP A 70 -12.06 29.62 19.88
CA ASP A 70 -12.24 28.69 18.75
C ASP A 70 -10.98 28.63 17.87
N TYR A 71 -10.28 29.76 17.69
CA TYR A 71 -9.00 29.78 16.99
C TYR A 71 -7.94 28.90 17.68
N GLN A 72 -7.75 29.05 19.00
CA GLN A 72 -6.77 28.27 19.75
C GLN A 72 -7.10 26.77 19.78
N VAL A 73 -8.38 26.40 19.80
CA VAL A 73 -8.80 24.98 19.70
C VAL A 73 -8.46 24.39 18.32
N LYS A 74 -8.72 25.15 17.24
CA LYS A 74 -8.38 24.72 15.88
C LYS A 74 -6.87 24.65 15.65
N LEU A 75 -6.11 25.58 16.21
CA LEU A 75 -4.65 25.59 16.14
C LEU A 75 -4.04 24.35 16.82
N ARG A 76 -4.51 24.01 18.03
CA ARG A 76 -4.07 22.78 18.73
C ARG A 76 -4.39 21.53 17.93
N SER A 77 -5.56 21.48 17.30
CA SER A 77 -5.94 20.36 16.43
C SER A 77 -5.04 20.28 15.18
N LEU A 78 -4.70 21.42 14.59
CA LEU A 78 -3.80 21.50 13.44
C LEU A 78 -2.41 20.98 13.78
N ILE A 79 -1.84 21.43 14.91
CA ILE A 79 -0.53 20.99 15.40
C ILE A 79 -0.54 19.47 15.59
N ARG A 80 -1.55 18.93 16.26
CA ARG A 80 -1.68 17.48 16.47
C ARG A 80 -1.71 16.70 15.14
N PHE A 81 -2.46 17.17 14.14
CA PHE A 81 -2.51 16.50 12.83
C PHE A 81 -1.14 16.51 12.12
N LEU A 82 -0.40 17.61 12.22
CA LEU A 82 0.95 17.70 11.64
C LEU A 82 1.95 16.80 12.38
N GLU A 83 1.85 16.69 13.70
CA GLU A 83 2.68 15.79 14.53
C GLU A 83 2.39 14.30 14.23
N GLU A 84 1.13 13.95 13.99
CA GLU A 84 0.73 12.61 13.52
C GLU A 84 1.21 12.33 12.08
N GLY A 85 1.63 13.37 11.35
CA GLY A 85 2.14 13.32 9.99
C GLY A 85 1.03 13.31 8.92
N ASP A 86 -0.16 13.73 9.29
CA ASP A 86 -1.26 14.01 8.37
C ASP A 86 -1.06 15.37 7.69
N LYS A 87 -1.69 15.53 6.52
CA LYS A 87 -1.76 16.81 5.83
C LYS A 87 -2.96 17.59 6.35
N ALA A 88 -2.77 18.86 6.67
CA ALA A 88 -3.88 19.73 7.03
C ALA A 88 -4.30 20.60 5.84
N LYS A 89 -5.60 20.63 5.54
CA LYS A 89 -6.21 21.56 4.58
C LYS A 89 -6.98 22.63 5.35
N ILE A 90 -6.54 23.87 5.25
CA ILE A 90 -7.19 24.99 5.91
C ILE A 90 -8.10 25.68 4.91
N THR A 91 -9.34 25.99 5.31
CA THR A 91 -10.31 26.67 4.45
C THR A 91 -11.02 27.77 5.22
N LEU A 92 -11.01 29.00 4.68
CA LEU A 92 -11.77 30.11 5.23
C LEU A 92 -13.11 30.22 4.47
N ARG A 93 -14.22 30.05 5.18
CA ARG A 93 -15.57 30.22 4.61
C ARG A 93 -16.05 31.63 4.89
N PHE A 94 -16.24 32.40 3.82
CA PHE A 94 -16.93 33.68 3.88
C PHE A 94 -18.45 33.46 3.91
N PRO A 95 -19.18 34.10 4.83
CA PRO A 95 -20.64 34.18 4.70
C PRO A 95 -20.97 34.92 3.39
N ARG A 96 -22.01 34.47 2.67
CA ARG A 96 -22.55 35.26 1.58
C ARG A 96 -23.23 36.47 2.21
N SER A 97 -22.75 37.67 1.87
CA SER A 97 -23.46 38.93 2.08
C SER A 97 -24.70 38.98 1.22
#